data_AF-A0AAW1QEZ8-F1
#
_entry.id   AF-A0AAW1QEZ8-F1
#
_cell.length_a   1.000
_cell.length_b   1.000
_cell.length_c   1.000
_cell.angle_alpha   90.00
_cell.angle_beta   90.00
_cell.angle_gamma   90.00
#
_symmetry.space_group_name_H-M   'P 1'
#
loop_
_entity.id
_entity.type
_entity.pdbx_description
1 polymer ?
#
loop_
_entity_poly.entity_id
_entity_poly.type
_entity_poly.pdbx_seq_one_letter_code
_entity_poly.pdbx_strand_id
1 'polypeptide(L)'
;MPIAEAAKALGMSLSSLKNLAHEQGVHRWPYRSRQSLRVIIEQTKQHYLDNGLVTESGQQLQQLLDALEDEMNRVGMGATPCLSATTKRFRQMVFKLNHTRKTMPGMKASVPADIIDAMTAAIRQPEAPAG
;
A
#
# COMPACT_ATOMS: atom_id res chain seq x y z
N MET A 1 9.49 -1.69 10.02
CA MET A 1 10.00 -1.60 11.39
C MET A 1 9.83 -0.17 11.90
N PRO A 2 9.36 0.04 13.14
CA PRO A 2 9.39 1.34 13.82
C PRO A 2 10.80 1.95 13.85
N ILE A 3 10.91 3.27 13.83
CA ILE A 3 12.22 3.95 13.82
C ILE A 3 13.04 3.65 15.09
N ALA A 4 12.39 3.46 16.24
CA ALA A 4 13.06 3.13 17.49
C ALA A 4 13.74 1.74 17.45
N GLU A 5 13.07 0.76 16.87
CA GLU A 5 13.64 -0.58 16.65
C GLU A 5 14.78 -0.54 15.61
N ALA A 6 14.63 0.27 14.55
CA ALA A 6 15.68 0.45 13.56
C ALA A 6 16.93 1.10 14.17
N ALA A 7 16.77 2.11 15.03
CA ALA A 7 17.87 2.74 15.76
C ALA A 7 18.61 1.72 16.63
N LYS A 8 17.86 0.89 17.38
CA LYS A 8 18.44 -0.18 18.19
C LYS A 8 19.19 -1.22 17.35
N ALA A 9 18.62 -1.62 16.22
CA ALA A 9 19.24 -2.59 15.31
C ALA A 9 20.55 -2.06 14.69
N LEU A 10 20.62 -0.75 14.44
CA LEU A 10 21.81 -0.08 13.90
C LEU A 10 22.80 0.38 14.98
N GLY A 11 22.51 0.14 16.26
CA GLY A 11 23.34 0.62 17.37
C GLY A 11 23.40 2.15 17.50
N MET A 12 22.43 2.86 16.94
CA MET A 12 22.37 4.33 16.91
C MET A 12 21.37 4.88 17.92
N SER A 13 21.59 6.13 18.35
CA SER A 13 20.56 6.87 19.06
C SER A 13 19.40 7.23 18.13
N LEU A 14 18.18 7.34 18.67
CA LEU A 14 17.00 7.74 17.90
C LEU A 14 17.18 9.12 17.23
N SER A 15 17.85 10.06 17.92
CA SER A 15 18.12 11.40 17.39
C SER A 15 19.11 11.35 16.23
N SER A 16 20.19 10.57 16.36
CA SER A 16 21.17 10.40 15.29
C SER A 16 20.54 9.78 14.04
N LEU A 17 19.69 8.76 14.21
CA LEU A 17 19.00 8.13 13.09
C LEU A 17 18.00 9.08 12.40
N LYS A 18 17.29 9.92 13.17
CA LYS A 18 16.37 10.93 12.60
C LYS A 18 17.12 11.99 11.80
N ASN A 19 18.25 12.49 12.35
CA ASN A 19 19.06 13.49 11.66
C ASN A 19 19.62 12.93 10.35
N LEU A 20 20.21 11.73 10.39
CA LEU A 20 20.68 11.04 9.19
C LEU A 20 19.54 10.81 8.19
N ALA A 21 18.35 10.41 8.65
CA ALA A 21 17.20 10.26 7.77
C ALA A 21 16.80 11.58 7.11
N HIS A 22 16.77 12.69 7.86
CA HIS A 22 16.47 14.02 7.33
C HIS A 22 17.53 14.51 6.34
N GLU A 23 18.82 14.26 6.61
CA GLU A 23 19.94 14.58 5.71
C GLU A 23 19.80 13.82 4.38
N GLN A 24 19.35 12.57 4.44
CA GLN A 24 19.03 11.75 3.27
C GLN A 24 17.66 12.07 2.66
N GLY A 25 17.04 13.19 3.06
CA GLY A 25 15.77 13.68 2.55
C GLY A 25 14.53 12.98 3.10
N VAL A 26 14.65 11.96 3.96
CA VAL A 26 13.53 11.22 4.55
C VAL A 26 12.99 11.95 5.77
N HIS A 27 12.06 12.89 5.54
CA HIS A 27 11.47 13.70 6.61
C HIS A 27 10.48 12.93 7.51
N ARG A 28 9.89 11.84 7.01
CA ARG A 28 8.94 11.01 7.75
C ARG A 28 9.31 9.55 7.60
N TRP A 29 9.46 8.86 8.74
CA TRP A 29 9.78 7.44 8.72
C TRP A 29 8.64 6.62 8.08
N PRO A 30 8.90 5.85 6.99
CA PRO A 30 7.85 5.25 6.17
C PRO A 30 7.12 4.06 6.80
N TYR A 31 7.40 3.72 8.07
CA TYR A 31 6.82 2.56 8.74
C TYR A 31 5.29 2.55 8.73
N ARG A 32 4.65 3.68 9.06
CA ARG A 32 3.19 3.76 9.15
C ARG A 32 2.53 3.54 7.79
N SER A 33 3.06 4.16 6.74
CA SER A 33 2.55 4.01 5.38
C SER A 33 2.76 2.58 4.86
N ARG A 34 3.94 2.00 5.08
CA ARG A 34 4.23 0.59 4.73
C ARG A 34 3.31 -0.39 5.47
N GLN A 35 3.03 -0.15 6.75
CA GLN A 35 2.12 -0.99 7.50
C GLN A 35 0.68 -0.89 6.98
N SER A 36 0.23 0.32 6.61
CA SER A 36 -1.09 0.49 5.98
C SER A 36 -1.19 -0.30 4.67
N LEU A 37 -0.15 -0.28 3.84
CA LEU A 37 -0.12 -1.02 2.57
C LEU A 37 -0.16 -2.53 2.79
N ARG A 38 0.61 -3.05 3.75
CA ARG A 38 0.55 -4.46 4.14
C ARG A 38 -0.85 -4.92 4.55
N VAL A 39 -1.54 -4.11 5.36
CA VAL A 39 -2.91 -4.41 5.78
C VAL A 39 -3.87 -4.44 4.59
N ILE A 40 -3.73 -3.49 3.65
CA ILE A 40 -4.56 -3.46 2.44
C ILE A 40 -4.29 -4.68 1.56
N ILE A 41 -3.03 -5.04 1.33
CA ILE A 41 -2.63 -6.25 0.58
C ILE A 41 -3.33 -7.49 1.15
N GLU A 42 -3.24 -7.68 2.47
CA GLU A 42 -3.85 -8.83 3.14
C GLU A 42 -5.38 -8.82 3.02
N GLN A 43 -5.99 -7.66 3.22
CA GLN A 43 -7.45 -7.51 3.08
C GLN A 43 -7.93 -7.77 1.65
N THR A 44 -7.15 -7.36 0.64
CA THR A 44 -7.44 -7.63 -0.76
C THR A 44 -7.30 -9.12 -1.05
N LYS A 45 -6.24 -9.80 -0.61
CA LYS A 45 -6.12 -11.26 -0.74
C LYS A 45 -7.32 -11.99 -0.13
N GLN A 46 -7.70 -11.61 1.09
CA GLN A 46 -8.83 -12.22 1.77
C GLN A 46 -10.16 -11.98 1.04
N HIS A 47 -10.36 -10.79 0.47
CA HIS A 47 -11.58 -10.49 -0.30
C HIS A 47 -11.72 -11.39 -1.53
N TYR A 48 -10.63 -11.62 -2.27
CA TYR A 48 -10.67 -12.50 -3.44
C TYR A 48 -10.88 -13.96 -3.04
N LEU A 49 -10.29 -14.40 -1.92
CA LEU A 49 -10.48 -15.74 -1.38
C LEU A 49 -11.94 -15.97 -0.93
N ASP A 50 -12.50 -15.04 -0.16
CA ASP A 50 -13.87 -15.11 0.38
C ASP A 50 -14.93 -15.12 -0.74
N ASN A 51 -14.65 -14.52 -1.90
CA ASN A 51 -15.58 -14.45 -3.04
C ASN A 51 -15.31 -15.53 -4.12
N GLY A 52 -14.33 -16.42 -3.93
CA GLY A 52 -13.99 -17.46 -4.92
C GLY A 52 -13.36 -16.93 -6.22
N LEU A 53 -12.96 -15.66 -6.25
CA LEU A 53 -12.46 -14.97 -7.45
C LEU A 53 -11.00 -15.30 -7.78
N VAL A 54 -10.31 -16.07 -6.94
CA VAL A 54 -8.90 -16.43 -7.12
C VAL A 54 -8.67 -17.20 -8.43
N THR A 55 -9.63 -18.04 -8.83
CA THR A 55 -9.52 -18.87 -10.04
C THR A 55 -9.83 -18.11 -11.32
N GLU A 56 -10.84 -17.23 -11.31
CA GLU A 56 -11.28 -16.47 -12.49
C GLU A 56 -10.45 -15.20 -12.71
N SER A 57 -9.97 -14.59 -11.62
CA SER A 57 -9.25 -13.30 -11.64
C SER A 57 -7.82 -13.42 -11.10
N GLY A 58 -7.24 -14.63 -11.07
CA GLY A 58 -5.93 -14.87 -10.46
C GLY A 58 -4.80 -13.99 -11.01
N GLN A 59 -4.77 -13.77 -12.32
CA GLN A 59 -3.79 -12.87 -12.96
C GLN A 59 -3.98 -11.40 -12.54
N GLN A 60 -5.24 -10.94 -12.49
CA GLN A 60 -5.57 -9.58 -12.09
C GLN A 60 -5.28 -9.35 -10.60
N LEU A 61 -5.55 -10.34 -9.75
CA LEU A 61 -5.18 -10.33 -8.34
C LEU A 61 -3.66 -10.21 -8.19
N GLN A 62 -2.89 -11.02 -8.92
CA GLN A 62 -1.44 -10.99 -8.82
C GLN A 62 -0.86 -9.65 -9.27
N GLN A 63 -1.31 -9.12 -10.40
CA GLN A 63 -0.93 -7.78 -10.86
C GLN A 63 -1.24 -6.67 -9.85
N LEU A 64 -2.40 -6.74 -9.20
CA LEU A 64 -2.81 -5.78 -8.17
C LEU A 64 -1.96 -5.88 -6.90
N LEU A 65 -1.55 -7.09 -6.53
CA LEU A 65 -0.68 -7.35 -5.38
C LEU A 65 0.74 -6.84 -5.65
N ASP A 66 1.29 -7.20 -6.80
CA ASP A 66 2.59 -6.69 -7.27
C ASP A 66 2.56 -5.16 -7.28
N ALA A 67 1.44 -4.58 -7.73
CA ALA A 67 1.27 -3.13 -7.75
C ALA A 67 1.33 -2.46 -6.37
N LEU A 68 0.67 -3.07 -5.39
CA LEU A 68 0.69 -2.59 -4.00
C LEU A 68 2.06 -2.79 -3.34
N GLU A 69 2.80 -3.83 -3.72
CA GLU A 69 4.15 -4.10 -3.23
C GLU A 69 5.16 -3.10 -3.80
N ASP A 70 5.06 -2.75 -5.09
CA ASP A 70 5.89 -1.73 -5.72
C ASP A 70 5.65 -0.34 -5.11
N GLU A 71 4.39 0.04 -4.88
CA GLU A 71 4.05 1.26 -4.14
C GLU A 71 4.67 1.25 -2.74
N MET A 72 4.62 0.11 -2.04
CA MET A 72 5.23 -0.06 -0.72
C MET A 72 6.75 0.12 -0.74
N ASN A 73 7.41 -0.35 -1.80
CA ASN A 73 8.84 -0.19 -2.00
C ASN A 73 9.19 1.26 -2.33
N ARG A 74 8.43 1.91 -3.22
CA ARG A 74 8.61 3.34 -3.56
C ARG A 74 8.48 4.25 -2.34
N VAL A 75 7.46 4.01 -1.51
CA VAL A 75 7.24 4.72 -0.25
C VAL A 75 8.39 4.49 0.74
N GLY A 76 9.08 3.35 0.66
CA GLY A 76 10.26 3.06 1.46
C GLY A 76 11.53 3.81 1.04
N MET A 77 11.63 4.21 -0.23
CA MET A 77 12.83 4.83 -0.82
C MET A 77 12.75 6.35 -1.00
N GLY A 78 11.56 6.95 -0.93
CA GLY A 78 11.34 8.38 -1.21
C GLY A 78 11.54 9.33 -0.01
N ALA A 79 12.01 10.55 -0.31
CA ALA A 79 12.19 11.67 0.62
C ALA A 79 10.88 12.10 1.34
N THR A 80 9.74 11.99 0.64
CA THR A 80 8.41 12.16 1.25
C THR A 80 7.56 10.93 0.94
N PRO A 81 7.24 10.07 1.92
CA PRO A 81 6.44 8.86 1.73
C PRO A 81 4.96 9.23 1.53
N CYS A 82 4.63 9.77 0.37
CA CYS A 82 3.25 10.05 -0.02
C CYS A 82 2.72 8.88 -0.86
N LEU A 83 1.62 8.27 -0.40
CA LEU A 83 0.87 7.33 -1.22
C LEU A 83 0.27 8.05 -2.43
N SER A 84 0.26 7.38 -3.58
CA SER A 84 -0.42 7.90 -4.78
C SER A 84 -1.91 8.18 -4.50
N ALA A 85 -2.51 9.10 -5.25
CA ALA A 85 -3.94 9.38 -5.14
C ALA A 85 -4.80 8.13 -5.42
N THR A 86 -4.38 7.32 -6.39
CA THR A 86 -5.01 6.05 -6.77
C THR A 86 -4.97 5.05 -5.61
N THR A 87 -3.80 4.87 -4.97
CA THR A 87 -3.66 3.97 -3.82
C THR A 87 -4.47 4.46 -2.62
N LYS A 88 -4.57 5.77 -2.39
CA LYS A 88 -5.43 6.34 -1.34
C LYS A 88 -6.91 6.04 -1.59
N ARG A 89 -7.38 6.16 -2.84
CA ARG A 89 -8.76 5.79 -3.24
C ARG A 89 -9.00 4.29 -3.05
N PHE A 90 -8.08 3.45 -3.52
CA PHE A 90 -8.17 2.00 -3.36
C PHE A 90 -8.26 1.61 -1.88
N ARG A 91 -7.40 2.18 -1.02
CA ARG A 91 -7.45 1.97 0.43
C ARG A 91 -8.82 2.30 1.02
N GLN A 92 -9.39 3.45 0.66
CA GLN A 92 -10.70 3.87 1.16
C GLN A 92 -11.78 2.87 0.75
N MET A 93 -11.73 2.38 -0.48
CA MET A 93 -12.66 1.37 -0.99
C MET A 93 -12.52 0.05 -0.23
N VAL A 94 -11.31 -0.49 -0.09
CA VAL A 94 -11.06 -1.73 0.69
C VAL A 94 -11.55 -1.57 2.13
N PHE A 95 -11.34 -0.41 2.75
CA PHE A 95 -11.83 -0.13 4.09
C PHE A 95 -13.37 -0.10 4.15
N LYS A 96 -14.01 0.52 3.17
CA LYS A 96 -15.47 0.55 3.04
C LYS A 96 -16.05 -0.86 2.85
N LEU A 97 -15.42 -1.69 2.00
CA LEU A 97 -15.80 -3.09 1.81
C LEU A 97 -15.72 -3.88 3.12
N ASN A 98 -14.62 -3.72 3.86
CA ASN A 98 -14.45 -4.39 5.15
C ASN A 98 -15.44 -3.90 6.22
N HIS A 99 -15.74 -2.60 6.24
CA HIS A 99 -16.75 -2.04 7.13
C HIS A 99 -18.14 -2.61 6.80
N THR A 100 -18.53 -2.59 5.52
CA THR A 100 -19.81 -3.16 5.05
C THR A 100 -19.92 -4.64 5.39
N ARG A 101 -18.86 -5.44 5.22
CA ARG A 101 -18.84 -6.85 5.61
C ARG A 101 -19.12 -7.07 7.10
N LYS A 102 -18.59 -6.18 7.95
CA LYS A 102 -18.80 -6.26 9.41
C LYS A 102 -20.19 -5.80 9.84
N THR A 103 -20.74 -4.78 9.19
CA THR A 103 -22.02 -4.18 9.60
C THR A 103 -23.23 -4.80 8.91
N MET A 104 -23.07 -5.38 7.72
CA MET A 104 -24.14 -5.98 6.92
C MET A 104 -23.68 -7.32 6.32
N PRO A 105 -23.65 -8.40 7.13
CA PRO A 105 -23.32 -9.73 6.64
C PRO A 105 -24.32 -10.16 5.57
N GLY A 106 -23.85 -10.45 4.35
CA GLY A 106 -24.67 -10.87 3.20
C GLY A 106 -24.67 -9.90 2.01
N MET A 107 -24.24 -8.64 2.22
CA MET A 107 -24.08 -7.69 1.11
C MET A 107 -22.78 -8.00 0.36
N LYS A 108 -22.87 -8.53 -0.86
CA LYS A 108 -21.70 -8.73 -1.74
C LYS A 108 -21.24 -7.36 -2.24
N ALA A 109 -20.15 -6.86 -1.68
CA ALA A 109 -19.51 -5.64 -2.16
C ALA A 109 -18.16 -6.02 -2.76
N SER A 110 -17.91 -5.55 -3.99
CA SER A 110 -16.66 -5.79 -4.71
C SER A 110 -15.97 -4.46 -5.03
N VAL A 111 -14.65 -4.49 -5.20
CA VAL A 111 -13.93 -3.34 -5.74
C VAL A 111 -14.29 -3.22 -7.22
N PRO A 112 -14.70 -2.02 -7.70
CA PRO A 112 -14.94 -1.79 -9.11
C PRO A 112 -13.71 -2.08 -9.98
N ALA A 113 -13.90 -2.72 -11.14
CA ALA A 113 -12.82 -3.13 -12.04
C ALA A 113 -11.99 -1.95 -12.55
N ASP A 114 -12.62 -0.79 -12.80
CA ASP A 114 -11.98 0.45 -13.22
C ASP A 114 -10.92 0.96 -12.22
N ILE A 115 -11.12 0.75 -10.92
CA ILE A 115 -10.13 1.13 -9.90
C ILE A 115 -8.97 0.13 -9.87
N ILE A 116 -9.25 -1.16 -10.09
CA ILE A 116 -8.22 -2.20 -10.17
C ILE A 116 -7.34 -1.96 -11.40
N ASP A 117 -7.96 -1.66 -12.53
CA ASP A 117 -7.29 -1.32 -13.78
C ASP A 117 -6.49 -0.02 -13.63
N ALA A 118 -7.06 1.01 -13.01
CA ALA A 118 -6.34 2.26 -12.74
C ALA A 118 -5.13 2.06 -11.81
N MET A 119 -5.24 1.19 -10.79
CA MET A 119 -4.13 0.92 -9.88
C MET A 119 -3.03 0.07 -10.56
N THR A 120 -3.41 -0.84 -11.44
CA THR A 120 -2.49 -1.64 -12.26
C THR A 120 -1.81 -0.80 -13.35
N ALA A 121 -2.57 0.10 -14.00
CA ALA A 121 -2.08 1.00 -15.05
C ALA A 121 -1.10 2.06 -14.52
N ALA A 122 -1.32 2.57 -13.29
CA ALA A 122 -0.45 3.54 -12.63
C ALA A 122 1.02 3.07 -12.45
N ILE A 123 1.30 1.79 -12.72
CA ILE A 123 2.64 1.20 -12.61
C ILE A 123 3.25 0.95 -13.98
N ARG A 124 2.43 0.72 -15.00
CA ARG A 124 2.90 0.54 -16.38
C ARG A 124 3.38 1.84 -17.03
N GLN A 125 2.97 2.98 -16.48
CA GLN A 125 3.40 4.31 -16.91
C GLN A 125 4.12 4.98 -15.73
N PRO A 126 5.45 4.85 -15.59
CA PRO A 126 6.18 5.80 -14.76
C PRO A 126 5.98 7.16 -15.41
N GLU A 127 5.27 8.05 -14.71
CA GLU A 127 5.10 9.46 -15.08
C GLU A 127 6.43 9.98 -15.64
N ALA A 128 6.45 10.28 -16.94
CA ALA A 128 7.61 10.83 -17.60
C ALA A 128 8.01 12.13 -16.90
N PRO A 129 9.31 12.43 -16.72
CA PRO A 129 9.72 13.70 -16.13
C PRO A 129 9.18 14.84 -17.00
N ALA A 130 8.30 15.66 -16.42
CA ALA A 130 7.92 16.93 -17.01
C ALA A 130 9.22 17.74 -17.20
N GLY A 131 9.55 17.98 -18.47
CA GLY A 131 10.69 18.80 -18.90
C GLY A 131 10.45 20.29 -18.70
#